data_AF-A0A4Q6BYM5-F1
#
_entry.id   AF-A0A4Q6BYM5-F1
#
_cell.length_a   1.000
_cell.length_b   1.000
_cell.length_c   1.000
_cell.angle_alpha   90.00
_cell.angle_beta   90.00
_cell.angle_gamma   90.00
#
_symmetry.space_group_name_H-M   'P 1'
#
loop_
_entity.id
_entity.type
_entity.pdbx_description
1 polymer ?
#
loop_
_entity_poly.entity_id
_entity_poly.type
_entity_poly.pdbx_seq_one_letter_code
_entity_poly.pdbx_strand_id
1 'polypeptide(L)'
;MTQQTTIRKLAELVNTPVEKLLEQLAEAGMSFSGPDQPVTSTEKMKLLGFLRRTHGKAEKPAEDDAAPKRITLNRRKVQEVTVAAGRTKTTVNVEVRQKRTYIKSDEVEA
;
A
#
# COMPACT_ATOMS: atom_id res chain seq x y z
N MET A 1 3.30 31.56 5.50
CA MET A 1 3.49 32.07 4.12
C MET A 1 2.37 31.51 3.26
N THR A 2 1.46 32.34 2.76
CA THR A 2 0.33 31.90 1.92
C THR A 2 0.80 31.65 0.49
N GLN A 3 0.94 30.38 0.10
CA GLN A 3 1.28 30.01 -1.28
C GLN A 3 0.00 29.72 -2.07
N GLN A 4 -0.21 30.46 -3.16
CA GLN A 4 -1.34 30.34 -4.07
C GLN A 4 -0.85 29.87 -5.44
N THR A 5 -1.43 28.80 -5.98
CA THR A 5 -1.09 28.26 -7.31
C THR A 5 -2.36 27.86 -8.04
N THR A 6 -2.42 28.05 -9.35
CA THR A 6 -3.56 27.60 -10.16
C THR A 6 -3.63 26.07 -10.25
N ILE A 7 -4.82 25.53 -10.54
CA ILE A 7 -5.04 24.08 -10.68
C ILE A 7 -4.20 23.52 -11.83
N ARG A 8 -4.13 24.21 -12.97
CA ARG A 8 -3.26 23.80 -14.10
C ARG A 8 -1.81 23.62 -13.67
N LYS A 9 -1.26 24.60 -12.94
CA LYS A 9 0.13 24.54 -12.46
C LYS A 9 0.33 23.46 -11.39
N LEU A 10 -0.68 23.22 -10.55
CA LEU A 10 -0.64 22.14 -9.56
C LEU A 10 -0.65 20.76 -10.22
N ALA A 11 -1.48 20.58 -11.25
CA ALA A 11 -1.57 19.35 -12.02
C ALA A 11 -0.24 19.00 -12.71
N GLU A 12 0.41 19.99 -13.32
CA GLU A 12 1.76 19.84 -13.89
C GLU A 12 2.80 19.42 -12.85
N LEU A 13 2.76 20.02 -11.65
CA LEU A 13 3.71 19.69 -10.57
C LEU A 13 3.52 18.27 -10.04
N VAL A 14 2.30 17.78 -9.98
CA VAL A 14 1.95 16.44 -9.45
C VAL A 14 1.93 15.38 -10.58
N ASN A 15 2.17 15.80 -11.83
CA ASN A 15 2.07 14.96 -13.03
C ASN A 15 0.73 14.21 -13.13
N THR A 16 -0.37 14.88 -12.77
CA THR A 16 -1.72 14.34 -12.88
C THR A 16 -2.52 15.12 -13.92
N PRO A 17 -3.42 14.46 -14.68
CA PRO A 17 -4.33 15.17 -15.57
C PRO A 17 -5.21 16.16 -14.79
N VAL A 18 -5.50 17.32 -15.38
CA VAL A 18 -6.31 18.37 -14.75
C VAL A 18 -7.71 17.85 -14.38
N GLU A 19 -8.30 17.05 -15.26
CA GLU A 19 -9.62 16.43 -15.03
C GLU A 19 -9.61 15.53 -13.79
N LYS A 20 -8.58 14.70 -13.62
CA LYS A 20 -8.42 13.83 -12.44
C LYS A 20 -8.23 14.63 -11.17
N LEU A 21 -7.49 15.73 -11.23
CA LEU A 21 -7.29 16.59 -10.09
C LEU A 21 -8.59 17.30 -9.68
N LEU A 22 -9.41 17.72 -10.65
CA LEU A 22 -10.74 18.31 -10.37
C LEU A 22 -11.68 17.28 -9.72
N GLU A 23 -11.68 16.03 -10.18
CA GLU A 23 -12.41 14.93 -9.55
C GLU A 23 -11.97 14.76 -8.08
N GLN A 24 -10.66 14.68 -7.82
CA GLN A 24 -10.12 14.53 -6.47
C GLN A 24 -10.43 15.71 -5.55
N LEU A 25 -10.41 16.93 -6.08
CA LEU A 25 -10.78 18.13 -5.32
C LEU A 25 -12.28 18.11 -4.98
N ALA A 26 -13.13 17.70 -5.92
CA ALA A 26 -14.56 17.56 -5.69
C ALA A 26 -14.87 16.47 -4.65
N GLU A 27 -14.20 15.32 -4.72
CA GLU A 27 -14.31 14.25 -3.71
C GLU A 27 -13.82 14.71 -2.31
N ALA A 28 -12.81 15.59 -2.27
CA ALA A 28 -12.34 16.22 -1.04
C ALA A 28 -13.29 17.33 -0.52
N GLY A 29 -14.41 17.58 -1.18
CA GLY A 29 -15.43 18.59 -0.81
C GLY A 29 -15.07 20.01 -1.23
N MET A 30 -14.20 20.18 -2.24
CA MET A 30 -13.81 21.47 -2.80
C MET A 30 -14.25 21.55 -4.26
N SER A 31 -15.24 22.38 -4.55
CA SER A 31 -15.71 22.60 -5.93
C SER A 31 -14.92 23.74 -6.58
N PHE A 32 -14.30 23.44 -7.71
CA PHE A 32 -13.67 24.43 -8.58
C PHE A 32 -14.35 24.34 -9.95
N SER A 33 -14.71 25.49 -10.52
CA SER A 33 -15.45 25.53 -11.80
C SER A 33 -14.54 25.53 -13.03
N GLY A 34 -13.22 25.71 -12.85
CA GLY A 34 -12.31 25.80 -13.99
C GLY A 34 -10.82 25.64 -13.64
N PRO A 35 -10.00 25.33 -14.65
CA PRO A 35 -8.58 24.98 -14.48
C PRO A 35 -7.67 26.15 -14.09
N ASP A 36 -8.14 27.38 -14.30
CA ASP A 36 -7.39 28.61 -14.01
C ASP A 36 -7.70 29.16 -12.60
N GLN A 37 -8.59 28.50 -11.85
CA GLN A 37 -8.93 28.93 -10.49
C GLN A 37 -7.73 28.71 -9.55
N PRO A 38 -7.44 29.66 -8.64
CA PRO A 38 -6.35 29.52 -7.70
C PRO A 38 -6.68 28.56 -6.55
N VAL A 39 -5.72 27.72 -6.19
CA VAL A 39 -5.73 26.84 -5.02
C VAL A 39 -4.84 27.42 -3.94
N THR A 40 -5.42 27.61 -2.76
CA THR A 40 -4.77 28.12 -1.55
C THR A 40 -4.04 27.00 -0.79
N SER A 41 -3.13 27.39 0.10
CA SER A 41 -2.38 26.43 0.92
C SER A 41 -3.27 25.55 1.81
N THR A 42 -4.43 26.06 2.26
CA THR A 42 -5.37 25.30 3.10
C THR A 42 -6.08 24.20 2.32
N GLU A 43 -6.46 24.48 1.07
CA GLU A 43 -7.09 23.52 0.16
C GLU A 43 -6.12 22.41 -0.23
N LYS A 44 -4.84 22.74 -0.48
CA LYS A 44 -3.78 21.75 -0.71
C LYS A 44 -3.63 20.77 0.47
N MET A 45 -3.67 21.27 1.70
CA MET A 45 -3.60 20.44 2.90
C MET A 45 -4.83 19.53 3.04
N LYS A 46 -6.03 20.02 2.70
CA LYS A 46 -7.25 19.20 2.68
C LYS A 46 -7.16 18.08 1.66
N LEU A 47 -6.74 18.39 0.42
CA LEU A 47 -6.53 17.39 -0.63
C LEU A 47 -5.52 16.33 -0.18
N LEU A 48 -4.39 16.75 0.38
CA LEU A 48 -3.36 15.84 0.89
C LEU A 48 -3.91 14.96 2.03
N GLY A 49 -4.71 15.52 2.93
CA GLY A 49 -5.39 14.77 3.99
C GLY A 49 -6.44 13.78 3.44
N PHE A 50 -7.14 14.11 2.36
CA PHE A 50 -8.02 13.19 1.65
C PHE A 50 -7.24 12.03 1.04
N LEU A 51 -6.21 12.33 0.24
CA LEU A 51 -5.38 11.32 -0.44
C LEU A 51 -4.69 10.36 0.55
N ARG A 52 -4.21 10.86 1.69
CA ARG A 52 -3.64 10.00 2.75
C ARG A 52 -4.66 9.03 3.35
N ARG A 53 -5.92 9.47 3.50
CA ARG A 53 -7.02 8.65 4.02
C ARG A 53 -7.50 7.62 2.99
N THR A 54 -7.65 8.01 1.72
CA THR A 54 -8.16 7.12 0.67
C THR A 54 -7.14 6.08 0.24
N HIS A 55 -5.87 6.44 0.13
CA HIS A 55 -4.81 5.51 -0.26
C HIS A 55 -4.25 4.69 0.90
N GLY A 56 -4.87 4.73 2.07
CA GLY A 56 -4.51 3.86 3.18
C GLY A 56 -3.07 4.06 3.69
N LYS A 57 -2.40 5.16 3.32
CA LYS A 57 -1.19 5.63 4.00
C LYS A 57 -1.59 6.27 5.34
N ALA A 58 -2.33 5.50 6.13
CA ALA A 58 -2.05 5.39 7.55
C ALA A 58 -0.67 4.71 7.69
N GLU A 59 0.38 5.39 7.19
CA GLU A 59 1.57 5.46 8.00
C GLU A 59 1.10 6.07 9.30
N LYS A 60 1.08 5.21 10.30
CA LYS A 60 1.05 5.55 11.69
C LYS A 60 1.76 6.90 11.89
N PRO A 61 1.23 7.82 12.71
CA PRO A 61 2.05 8.92 13.19
C PRO A 61 3.40 8.34 13.63
N ALA A 62 4.47 9.09 13.38
CA ALA A 62 5.87 8.70 13.54
C ALA A 62 6.28 8.44 15.01
N GLU A 63 5.45 7.72 15.76
CA GLU A 63 5.57 7.42 17.18
C GLU A 63 4.94 6.03 17.38
N ASP A 64 5.74 4.98 17.20
CA ASP A 64 5.70 3.69 17.91
C ASP A 64 6.51 2.64 17.13
N ASP A 65 7.81 2.90 17.06
CA ASP A 65 8.87 1.91 16.95
C ASP A 65 8.79 0.93 18.14
N ALA A 66 8.16 -0.23 17.98
CA ALA A 66 8.39 -1.36 18.91
C ALA A 66 7.83 -2.72 18.46
N ALA A 67 7.01 -2.83 17.41
CA ALA A 67 6.40 -4.13 17.11
C ALA A 67 6.32 -4.44 15.61
N PRO A 68 7.14 -5.39 15.11
CA PRO A 68 6.96 -5.88 13.75
C PRO A 68 5.59 -6.55 13.64
N LYS A 69 4.78 -6.12 12.66
CA LYS A 69 3.47 -6.70 12.37
C LYS A 69 3.64 -8.17 11.96
N ARG A 70 3.34 -9.09 12.87
CA ARG A 70 3.29 -10.53 12.61
C ARG A 70 2.21 -10.84 11.59
N ILE A 71 2.59 -11.41 10.45
CA ILE A 71 1.63 -11.96 9.47
C ILE A 71 1.75 -13.48 9.51
N THR A 72 0.63 -14.15 9.82
CA THR A 72 0.58 -15.62 9.85
C THR A 72 -0.08 -16.10 8.57
N LEU A 73 0.70 -16.73 7.68
CA LEU A 73 0.17 -17.35 6.46
C LEU A 73 -0.02 -18.85 6.71
N ASN A 74 -1.25 -19.33 6.51
CA ASN A 74 -1.55 -20.77 6.50
C ASN A 74 -1.25 -21.32 5.10
N ARG A 75 -0.20 -22.14 4.93
CA ARG A 75 0.17 -22.73 3.63
C ARG A 75 0.02 -24.25 3.67
N ARG A 76 -0.77 -24.80 2.74
CA ARG A 76 -0.88 -26.25 2.51
C ARG A 76 0.19 -26.67 1.49
N LYS A 77 1.01 -27.67 1.81
CA LYS A 77 1.99 -28.26 0.88
C LYS A 77 1.78 -29.77 0.84
N VAL A 78 1.43 -30.30 -0.33
CA VAL A 78 1.38 -31.75 -0.58
C VAL A 78 2.77 -32.14 -1.09
N GLN A 79 3.42 -33.12 -0.45
CA GLN A 79 4.71 -33.64 -0.87
C GLN A 79 4.64 -35.16 -0.95
N GLU A 80 5.11 -35.72 -2.06
CA GLU A 80 5.26 -37.15 -2.21
C GLU A 80 6.60 -37.58 -1.63
N VAL A 81 6.58 -38.55 -0.72
CA VAL A 81 7.80 -39.10 -0.11
C VAL A 81 8.01 -40.49 -0.70
N THR A 82 9.12 -40.66 -1.41
CA THR A 82 9.55 -41.98 -1.87
C THR A 82 10.40 -42.62 -0.78
N VAL A 83 9.90 -43.69 -0.18
CA VAL A 83 10.63 -44.42 0.87
C VAL A 83 11.45 -45.52 0.22
N ALA A 84 12.77 -45.51 0.42
CA ALA A 84 13.64 -46.60 -0.01
C ALA A 84 13.58 -47.74 1.03
N ALA A 85 12.47 -48.47 1.05
CA ALA A 85 12.33 -49.69 1.83
C ALA A 85 12.68 -50.91 0.95
N GLY A 86 13.96 -51.26 0.90
CA GLY A 86 14.45 -52.47 0.21
C GLY A 86 14.49 -52.38 -1.33
N ARG A 87 14.38 -53.55 -2.00
CA ARG A 87 14.64 -53.73 -3.46
C ARG A 87 13.59 -53.06 -4.38
N THR A 88 12.51 -52.51 -3.84
CA THR A 88 11.42 -51.87 -4.60
C THR A 88 11.07 -50.52 -4.00
N LYS A 89 11.09 -49.45 -4.83
CA LYS A 89 10.76 -48.08 -4.43
C LYS A 89 9.23 -47.91 -4.41
N THR A 90 8.66 -47.56 -3.25
CA THR A 90 7.23 -47.24 -3.12
C THR A 90 7.06 -45.75 -2.84
N THR A 91 6.25 -45.08 -3.65
CA THR A 91 5.91 -43.65 -3.50
C THR A 91 4.62 -43.51 -2.72
N VAL A 92 4.65 -42.76 -1.62
CA VAL A 92 3.46 -42.51 -0.79
C VAL A 92 3.13 -41.03 -0.81
N ASN A 93 1.85 -40.71 -1.03
CA ASN A 93 1.34 -39.35 -0.99
C ASN A 93 1.24 -38.87 0.47
N VAL A 94 2.01 -37.85 0.84
CA VAL A 94 2.00 -37.27 2.20
C VAL A 94 1.46 -35.84 2.14
N GLU A 95 0.42 -35.56 2.92
CA GLU A 95 -0.07 -34.21 3.13
C GLU A 95 0.59 -33.58 4.35
N VAL A 96 1.35 -32.50 4.17
CA VAL A 96 1.94 -31.74 5.28
C VAL A 96 1.14 -30.46 5.51
N ARG A 97 0.62 -30.29 6.74
CA ARG A 97 -0.03 -29.06 7.21
C ARG A 97 0.92 -28.34 8.16
N GLN A 98 1.49 -27.23 7.74
CA GLN A 98 2.41 -26.44 8.56
C GLN A 98 1.95 -24.98 8.66
N LYS A 99 1.99 -24.43 9.87
CA LYS A 99 1.76 -23.01 10.16
C LYS A 99 3.11 -22.30 10.24
N ARG A 100 3.41 -21.38 9.32
CA ARG A 100 4.63 -20.54 9.37
C ARG A 100 4.25 -19.11 9.71
N THR A 101 4.85 -18.56 10.76
CA THR A 101 4.68 -17.16 11.14
C THR A 101 5.87 -16.40 10.56
N TYR A 102 5.60 -15.37 9.75
CA TYR A 102 6.66 -14.51 9.23
C TYR A 102 6.67 -13.19 10.00
N ILE A 103 7.86 -12.76 10.37
CA ILE A 103 8.14 -11.45 10.93
C ILE A 103 8.80 -10.67 9.78
N LYS A 104 8.31 -9.47 9.48
CA LYS A 104 8.98 -8.60 8.51
C LYS A 104 10.25 -8.07 9.19
N SER A 105 11.37 -8.74 8.93
CA SER A 105 12.70 -8.19 9.17
C SER A 105 12.94 -7.18 8.06
N ASP A 106 13.13 -5.92 8.41
CA ASP A 106 13.63 -4.94 7.46
C ASP A 106 15.07 -5.36 7.10
N GLU A 107 15.31 -5.51 5.80
CA GLU A 107 16.57 -5.91 5.16
C GLU A 107 17.13 -7.31 5.47
N VAL A 108 16.98 -8.21 4.49
CA VAL A 108 17.99 -9.25 4.25
C VAL A 108 19.07 -8.60 3.39
N GLU A 109 20.08 -8.01 4.02
CA GLU A 109 21.41 -7.91 3.42
C GLU A 109 22.08 -9.29 3.52
N ALA A 110 22.19 -9.99 2.38
CA ALA A 110 23.11 -11.09 2.14
C ALA A 110 23.29 -11.29 0.63
#